data_AF-A0A356RBP4-F1
#
_entry.id   AF-A0A356RBP4-F1
#
_cell.length_a   1.000
_cell.length_b   1.000
_cell.length_c   1.000
_cell.angle_alpha   90.00
_cell.angle_beta   90.00
_cell.angle_gamma   90.00
#
_symmetry.space_group_name_H-M   'P 1'
#
loop_
_entity.id
_entity.type
_entity.pdbx_description
1 polymer ?
#
loop_
_entity_poly.entity_id
_entity_poly.type
_entity_poly.pdbx_seq_one_letter_code
_entity_poly.pdbx_strand_id
1 'polypeptide(L)'
;MPSTFLFTWLYKVFVGLLLIQGLWEPINHELHLGLPSAWAEPHSISEEEIHHNHFVRHQDAAPQVGQWEGSPEGIAYSEFNHALIGVGVILMGLSEWQTVTGWQALMWVRWLLPGLLIGTGIFLLIWSDHLAWPIGSWTLAETLSGKDPEILQHKIFGILALAVGLVEGFLHAGKFSHLFWRSLLPGFALVGGLMLFRHMHGLHPGGHDIQTHHNIMGTLALAGGLAWFAGEFIPRSHAALQTTSRVQLAFKILWALFVVTIGIQLVFYSES
;
A
#
# COMPACT_ATOMS: atom_id res chain seq x y z
N MET A 1 -31.94 1.00 -10.63
CA MET A 1 -30.78 1.43 -11.44
C MET A 1 -29.98 2.57 -10.77
N PRO A 2 -29.20 2.30 -9.69
CA PRO A 2 -28.22 3.26 -9.14
C PRO A 2 -26.74 2.85 -9.34
N SER A 3 -26.47 1.65 -9.87
CA SER A 3 -25.12 1.04 -9.91
C SER A 3 -24.17 1.66 -10.95
N THR A 4 -24.68 2.21 -12.05
CA THR A 4 -23.87 2.77 -13.14
C THR A 4 -23.26 4.12 -12.78
N PHE A 5 -23.96 4.97 -12.02
CA PHE A 5 -23.45 6.26 -11.58
C PHE A 5 -22.30 6.10 -10.58
N LEU A 6 -22.49 5.24 -9.57
CA LEU A 6 -21.45 4.95 -8.58
C LEU A 6 -20.21 4.29 -9.24
N PHE A 7 -20.42 3.39 -10.20
CA PHE A 7 -19.36 2.78 -10.98
C PHE A 7 -18.53 3.81 -11.77
N THR A 8 -19.21 4.73 -12.46
CA THR A 8 -18.52 5.74 -13.29
C THR A 8 -17.77 6.74 -12.41
N TRP A 9 -18.32 7.06 -11.23
CA TRP A 9 -17.67 7.93 -10.26
C TRP A 9 -16.43 7.29 -9.64
N LEU A 10 -16.53 6.03 -9.17
CA LEU A 10 -15.38 5.30 -8.61
C LEU A 10 -14.29 5.03 -9.66
N TYR A 11 -14.67 4.71 -10.90
CA TYR A 11 -13.72 4.58 -12.00
C TYR A 11 -12.95 5.88 -12.25
N LYS A 12 -13.64 7.02 -12.23
CA LYS A 12 -13.01 8.34 -12.39
C LYS A 12 -12.10 8.70 -11.21
N VAL A 13 -12.48 8.35 -9.98
CA VAL A 13 -11.62 8.51 -8.79
C VAL A 13 -10.37 7.63 -8.92
N PHE A 14 -10.54 6.37 -9.31
CA PHE A 14 -9.45 5.42 -9.51
C PHE A 14 -8.47 5.88 -10.61
N VAL A 15 -8.98 6.29 -11.77
CA VAL A 15 -8.16 6.86 -12.86
C VAL A 15 -7.50 8.17 -12.42
N GLY A 16 -8.21 9.03 -11.69
CA GLY A 16 -7.65 10.25 -11.12
C GLY A 16 -6.50 9.99 -10.15
N LEU A 17 -6.61 8.97 -9.30
CA LEU A 17 -5.54 8.55 -8.38
C LEU A 17 -4.30 8.03 -9.14
N LEU A 18 -4.50 7.27 -10.22
CA LEU A 18 -3.41 6.82 -11.08
C LEU A 18 -2.71 7.97 -11.81
N LEU A 19 -3.46 9.01 -12.22
CA LEU A 19 -2.93 10.21 -12.86
C LEU A 19 -2.15 11.10 -11.88
N ILE A 20 -2.65 11.28 -10.65
CA ILE A 20 -1.96 12.06 -9.59
C ILE A 20 -0.62 11.41 -9.21
N GLN A 21 -0.50 10.09 -9.31
CA GLN A 21 0.69 9.32 -8.94
C GLN A 21 1.68 9.08 -10.11
N GLY A 22 1.47 9.71 -11.28
CA GLY A 22 2.40 9.62 -12.41
C GLY A 22 2.60 8.18 -12.95
N LEU A 23 1.56 7.33 -12.88
CA LEU A 23 1.59 5.95 -13.37
C LEU A 23 1.21 5.80 -14.86
N TRP A 24 1.01 6.92 -15.58
CA TRP A 24 0.64 6.92 -17.01
C TRP A 24 1.80 7.26 -17.97
N GLU A 25 2.97 7.65 -17.46
CA GLU A 25 4.08 8.19 -18.27
C GLU A 25 5.29 7.23 -18.46
N PRO A 26 5.09 5.94 -18.80
CA PRO A 26 6.11 5.30 -19.63
C PRO A 26 5.53 4.30 -20.64
N ILE A 27 4.75 4.76 -21.63
CA ILE A 27 4.49 3.97 -22.85
C ILE A 27 4.84 4.76 -24.15
N ASN A 28 5.25 6.03 -24.06
CA ASN A 28 5.39 6.88 -25.26
C ASN A 28 6.76 7.53 -25.50
N HIS A 29 7.89 6.94 -25.09
CA HIS A 29 9.19 7.41 -25.60
C HIS A 29 10.21 6.29 -25.82
N GLU A 30 10.14 5.66 -27.00
CA GLU A 30 11.35 5.25 -27.71
C GLU A 30 11.86 6.41 -28.58
N LEU A 31 13.19 6.41 -28.77
CA LEU A 31 13.99 7.23 -29.70
C LEU A 31 14.15 8.72 -29.41
N HIS A 32 15.21 9.07 -28.65
CA HIS A 32 16.14 10.10 -29.09
C HIS A 32 17.57 9.78 -28.65
N LEU A 33 18.39 9.40 -29.63
CA LEU A 33 19.85 9.39 -29.56
C LEU A 33 20.36 10.84 -29.54
N GLY A 34 21.31 11.15 -28.65
CA GLY A 34 22.06 12.40 -28.66
C GLY A 34 23.00 12.59 -27.47
N LEU A 35 24.27 12.26 -27.65
CA LEU A 35 25.43 12.80 -26.90
C LEU A 35 26.22 13.69 -27.88
N PRO A 36 27.22 14.52 -27.49
CA PRO A 36 27.55 15.14 -26.18
C PRO A 36 28.00 16.64 -26.28
N SER A 37 28.07 17.36 -25.15
CA SER A 37 29.04 18.45 -24.87
C SER A 37 28.77 19.02 -23.46
N ALA A 38 29.65 19.70 -22.73
CA ALA A 38 31.09 19.72 -22.54
C ALA A 38 31.31 20.71 -21.36
N TRP A 39 32.21 20.39 -20.42
CA TRP A 39 32.88 21.29 -19.44
C TRP A 39 32.06 22.10 -18.41
N ALA A 40 32.20 21.74 -17.13
CA ALA A 40 32.27 22.70 -16.03
C ALA A 40 33.22 22.17 -14.94
N GLU A 41 34.26 22.96 -14.67
CA GLU A 41 35.32 22.74 -13.67
C GLU A 41 34.84 22.93 -12.21
N PRO A 42 35.57 22.41 -11.21
CA PRO A 42 35.15 22.39 -9.80
C PRO A 42 35.58 23.66 -9.04
N HIS A 43 34.63 24.29 -8.33
CA HIS A 43 34.93 25.35 -7.36
C HIS A 43 35.37 24.74 -6.01
N SER A 44 36.58 25.10 -5.58
CA SER A 44 37.16 24.80 -4.26
C SER A 44 36.48 25.61 -3.14
N ILE A 45 36.03 24.91 -2.09
CA ILE A 45 35.51 25.51 -0.85
C ILE A 45 36.69 25.75 0.09
N SER A 46 36.89 26.99 0.52
CA SER A 46 37.87 27.41 1.52
C SER A 46 37.39 27.10 2.94
N GLU A 47 38.27 26.52 3.77
CA GLU A 47 38.07 26.03 5.14
C GLU A 47 37.84 27.11 6.23
N GLU A 48 37.31 28.30 5.88
CA GLU A 48 37.29 29.45 6.79
C GLU A 48 35.90 29.84 7.35
N GLU A 49 34.95 28.91 7.34
CA GLU A 49 33.59 29.12 7.89
C GLU A 49 33.20 28.07 8.95
N ILE A 50 34.18 27.50 9.66
CA ILE A 50 33.96 26.44 10.68
C ILE A 50 33.91 26.98 12.13
N HIS A 51 34.18 28.27 12.37
CA HIS A 51 34.46 28.73 13.73
C HIS A 51 33.48 29.68 14.43
N HIS A 52 32.32 30.00 13.88
CA HIS A 52 31.32 30.82 14.61
C HIS A 52 29.89 30.31 14.43
N ASN A 53 29.48 29.37 15.28
CA ASN A 53 28.10 29.31 15.82
C ASN A 53 27.98 28.23 16.89
N HIS A 54 28.54 28.53 18.06
CA HIS A 54 28.37 27.72 19.27
C HIS A 54 27.68 28.58 20.35
N PHE A 55 26.45 29.04 20.11
CA PHE A 55 25.61 29.64 21.16
C PHE A 55 24.11 29.42 20.91
N VAL A 56 23.56 28.47 21.67
CA VAL A 56 22.22 28.40 22.26
C VAL A 56 21.03 28.92 21.44
N ARG A 57 20.22 27.98 20.96
CA ARG A 57 18.78 28.15 20.81
C ARG A 57 18.05 26.86 21.14
N HIS A 58 17.71 26.68 22.41
CA HIS A 58 16.57 25.84 22.79
C HIS A 58 15.29 26.59 22.38
N GLN A 59 14.96 26.52 21.10
CA GLN A 59 13.59 26.70 20.64
C GLN A 59 13.01 25.30 20.55
N ASP A 60 11.79 25.14 21.04
CA ASP A 60 10.92 23.99 20.78
C ASP A 60 10.76 23.84 19.26
N ALA A 61 11.74 23.21 18.64
CA ALA A 61 11.76 22.94 17.23
C ALA A 61 10.88 21.71 17.03
N ALA A 62 9.68 21.93 16.49
CA ALA A 62 9.00 20.86 15.77
C ALA A 62 10.04 20.16 14.90
N PRO A 63 10.18 18.81 14.99
CA PRO A 63 11.22 18.10 14.26
C PRO A 63 11.13 18.49 12.79
N GLN A 64 12.24 18.97 12.23
CA GLN A 64 12.28 19.31 10.82
C GLN A 64 11.99 18.05 10.01
N VAL A 65 11.24 18.21 8.92
CA VAL A 65 10.95 17.15 7.94
C VAL A 65 12.28 16.56 7.48
N GLY A 66 12.64 15.38 7.99
CA GLY A 66 13.93 14.71 7.75
C GLY A 66 14.81 14.44 8.97
N GLN A 67 14.53 14.98 10.16
CA GLN A 67 15.23 14.58 11.40
C GLN A 67 14.55 13.45 12.15
N TRP A 68 13.24 13.26 11.94
CA TRP A 68 12.48 12.16 12.53
C TRP A 68 12.72 10.85 11.78
N GLU A 69 12.66 10.90 10.45
CA GLU A 69 12.94 9.75 9.59
C GLU A 69 14.39 9.30 9.82
N GLY A 70 14.56 8.04 10.22
CA GLY A 70 15.86 7.47 10.57
C GLY A 70 16.40 7.81 11.96
N SER A 71 15.66 8.56 12.78
CA SER A 71 15.91 8.60 14.22
C SER A 71 15.50 7.28 14.88
N PRO A 72 16.06 6.90 16.04
CA PRO A 72 15.65 5.70 16.77
C PRO A 72 14.14 5.67 17.06
N GLU A 73 13.54 6.80 17.38
CA GLU A 73 12.10 6.92 17.64
C GLU A 73 11.27 6.76 16.36
N GLY A 74 11.73 7.33 15.24
CA GLY A 74 11.08 7.20 13.94
C GLY A 74 11.11 5.76 13.41
N ILE A 75 12.26 5.11 13.50
CA ILE A 75 12.42 3.69 13.15
C ILE A 75 11.48 2.83 14.00
N ALA A 76 11.50 2.99 15.32
CA ALA A 76 10.63 2.21 16.21
C ALA A 76 9.14 2.43 15.91
N TYR A 77 8.76 3.65 15.54
CA TYR A 77 7.39 3.99 15.16
C TYR A 77 6.98 3.32 13.85
N SER A 78 7.82 3.41 12.83
CA SER A 78 7.58 2.79 11.54
C SER A 78 7.53 1.27 11.65
N GLU A 79 8.49 0.64 12.34
CA GLU A 79 8.52 -0.81 12.56
C GLU A 79 7.29 -1.30 13.34
N PHE A 80 6.85 -0.57 14.36
CA PHE A 80 5.60 -0.87 15.07
C PHE A 80 4.39 -0.83 14.13
N ASN A 81 4.28 0.21 13.31
CA ASN A 81 3.19 0.36 12.34
C ASN A 81 3.20 -0.81 11.33
N HIS A 82 4.36 -1.14 10.77
CA HIS A 82 4.52 -2.27 9.85
C HIS A 82 4.14 -3.59 10.52
N ALA A 83 4.62 -3.85 11.74
CA ALA A 83 4.28 -5.08 12.46
C ALA A 83 2.79 -5.19 12.78
N LEU A 84 2.16 -4.10 13.22
CA LEU A 84 0.73 -4.06 13.50
C LEU A 84 -0.10 -4.35 12.24
N ILE A 85 0.22 -3.69 11.13
CA ILE A 85 -0.45 -3.95 9.84
C ILE A 85 -0.15 -5.36 9.36
N GLY A 86 1.07 -5.87 9.56
CA GLY A 86 1.48 -7.23 9.21
C GLY A 86 0.62 -8.29 9.90
N VAL A 87 0.37 -8.16 11.20
CA VAL A 87 -0.57 -9.04 11.92
C VAL A 87 -1.96 -8.99 11.29
N GLY A 88 -2.45 -7.80 10.97
CA GLY A 88 -3.73 -7.63 10.27
C GLY A 88 -3.77 -8.35 8.91
N VAL A 89 -2.74 -8.18 8.08
CA VAL A 89 -2.64 -8.80 6.76
C VAL A 89 -2.53 -10.32 6.86
N ILE A 90 -1.82 -10.88 7.84
CA ILE A 90 -1.81 -12.32 8.12
C ILE A 90 -3.24 -12.82 8.38
N LEU A 91 -3.98 -12.14 9.25
CA LEU A 91 -5.37 -12.51 9.57
C LEU A 91 -6.30 -12.39 8.35
N MET A 92 -6.09 -11.40 7.47
CA MET A 92 -6.81 -11.29 6.20
C MET A 92 -6.52 -12.49 5.28
N GLY A 93 -5.25 -12.87 5.13
CA GLY A 93 -4.86 -14.04 4.33
C GLY A 93 -5.41 -15.35 4.88
N LEU A 94 -5.45 -15.50 6.21
CA LEU A 94 -6.09 -16.64 6.88
C LEU A 94 -7.61 -16.63 6.70
N SER A 95 -8.24 -15.44 6.67
CA SER A 95 -9.66 -15.31 6.32
C SER A 95 -9.91 -15.82 4.90
N GLU A 96 -9.11 -15.40 3.92
CA GLU A 96 -9.20 -15.88 2.53
C GLU A 96 -9.00 -17.40 2.43
N TRP A 97 -8.04 -17.94 3.18
CA TRP A 97 -7.82 -19.39 3.27
C TRP A 97 -9.05 -20.13 3.83
N GLN A 98 -9.71 -19.57 4.84
CA GLN A 98 -10.95 -20.12 5.40
C GLN A 98 -12.07 -20.12 4.34
N THR A 99 -12.21 -19.05 3.56
CA THR A 99 -13.20 -18.96 2.47
C THR A 99 -13.00 -20.05 1.42
N VAL A 100 -11.75 -20.46 1.20
CA VAL A 100 -11.38 -21.51 0.24
C VAL A 100 -11.63 -22.92 0.80
N THR A 101 -11.30 -23.16 2.06
CA THR A 101 -11.41 -24.49 2.69
C THR A 101 -12.81 -24.80 3.23
N GLY A 102 -13.65 -23.79 3.46
CA GLY A 102 -15.07 -23.96 3.79
C GLY A 102 -15.34 -24.50 5.20
N TRP A 103 -14.38 -24.40 6.12
CA TRP A 103 -14.54 -24.89 7.49
C TRP A 103 -15.64 -24.14 8.23
N GLN A 104 -16.79 -24.83 8.42
CA GLN A 104 -18.02 -24.25 8.94
C GLN A 104 -17.86 -23.67 10.37
N ALA A 105 -17.04 -24.31 11.20
CA ALA A 105 -16.76 -23.85 12.56
C ALA A 105 -16.09 -22.45 12.61
N LEU A 106 -15.43 -22.05 11.53
CA LEU A 106 -14.71 -20.78 11.41
C LEU A 106 -15.43 -19.78 10.51
N MET A 107 -16.72 -19.97 10.22
CA MET A 107 -17.46 -19.06 9.35
C MET A 107 -17.46 -17.60 9.81
N TRP A 108 -17.31 -17.33 11.11
CA TRP A 108 -17.24 -15.96 11.62
C TRP A 108 -15.95 -15.24 11.17
N VAL A 109 -14.88 -15.99 10.87
CA VAL A 109 -13.58 -15.46 10.43
C VAL A 109 -13.70 -14.68 9.12
N ARG A 110 -14.70 -14.96 8.27
CA ARG A 110 -14.97 -14.19 7.05
C ARG A 110 -15.17 -12.69 7.28
N TRP A 111 -15.56 -12.29 8.49
CA TRP A 111 -15.74 -10.89 8.86
C TRP A 111 -14.45 -10.20 9.31
N LEU A 112 -13.38 -10.97 9.57
CA LEU A 112 -12.07 -10.39 9.87
C LEU A 112 -11.56 -9.58 8.69
N LEU A 113 -11.66 -10.08 7.46
CA LEU A 113 -11.17 -9.36 6.29
C LEU A 113 -11.77 -7.95 6.15
N PRO A 114 -13.10 -7.75 6.07
CA PRO A 114 -13.66 -6.41 5.96
C PRO A 114 -13.39 -5.56 7.21
N GLY A 115 -13.45 -6.17 8.41
CA GLY A 115 -13.18 -5.46 9.67
C GLY A 115 -11.74 -4.95 9.77
N LEU A 116 -10.77 -5.77 9.37
CA LEU A 116 -9.35 -5.41 9.38
C LEU A 116 -9.04 -4.37 8.30
N LEU A 117 -9.64 -4.45 7.10
CA LEU A 117 -9.44 -3.43 6.07
C LEU A 117 -9.97 -2.06 6.52
N ILE A 118 -11.14 -2.04 7.17
CA ILE A 118 -11.69 -0.82 7.78
C ILE A 118 -10.77 -0.34 8.91
N GLY A 119 -10.35 -1.24 9.81
CA GLY A 119 -9.44 -0.92 10.90
C GLY A 119 -8.12 -0.32 10.42
N THR A 120 -7.46 -0.98 9.47
CA THR A 120 -6.24 -0.50 8.79
C THR A 120 -6.47 0.84 8.11
N GLY A 121 -7.59 1.00 7.41
CA GLY A 121 -7.90 2.26 6.74
C GLY A 121 -8.08 3.43 7.71
N ILE A 122 -8.78 3.23 8.83
CA ILE A 122 -8.86 4.22 9.92
C ILE A 122 -7.47 4.47 10.50
N PHE A 123 -6.69 3.41 10.71
CA PHE A 123 -5.34 3.51 11.26
C PHE A 123 -4.42 4.38 10.41
N LEU A 124 -4.37 4.12 9.10
CA LEU A 124 -3.59 4.91 8.14
C LEU A 124 -4.08 6.37 8.03
N LEU A 125 -5.34 6.65 8.32
CA LEU A 125 -5.83 8.02 8.28
C LEU A 125 -5.44 8.81 9.52
N ILE A 126 -5.39 8.16 10.68
CA ILE A 126 -5.26 8.85 11.97
C ILE A 126 -3.86 8.72 12.57
N TRP A 127 -3.28 7.51 12.57
CA TRP A 127 -2.10 7.18 13.38
C TRP A 127 -0.87 6.78 12.58
N SER A 128 -0.93 6.51 11.26
CA SER A 128 0.30 6.12 10.54
C SER A 128 1.39 7.17 10.51
N ASP A 129 1.02 8.46 10.59
CA ASP A 129 1.95 9.57 10.35
C ASP A 129 1.90 10.56 11.52
N HIS A 130 3.02 10.69 12.21
CA HIS A 130 3.12 11.49 13.44
C HIS A 130 2.96 13.01 13.21
N LEU A 131 3.31 13.53 12.03
CA LEU A 131 3.13 14.95 11.68
C LEU A 131 1.74 15.26 11.13
N ALA A 132 1.04 14.26 10.58
CA ALA A 132 -0.18 14.50 9.82
C ALA A 132 -1.39 14.79 10.72
N TRP A 133 -2.33 15.57 10.18
CA TRP A 133 -3.66 15.70 10.76
C TRP A 133 -4.34 14.32 10.85
N PRO A 134 -5.08 13.98 11.93
CA PRO A 134 -5.57 14.87 13.00
C PRO A 134 -4.73 14.92 14.27
N ILE A 135 -3.68 14.09 14.39
CA ILE A 135 -2.93 13.95 15.66
C ILE A 135 -1.65 14.78 15.69
N GLY A 136 -1.12 15.13 14.53
CA GLY A 136 0.14 15.86 14.38
C GLY A 136 -0.02 17.37 14.28
N SER A 137 1.11 18.04 14.05
CA SER A 137 1.19 19.50 13.97
C SER A 137 0.68 20.08 12.65
N TRP A 138 0.58 19.26 11.59
CA TRP A 138 0.13 19.73 10.28
C TRP A 138 -1.38 19.92 10.23
N THR A 139 -1.80 20.92 9.48
CA THR A 139 -3.19 21.10 9.08
C THR A 139 -3.60 20.05 8.04
N LEU A 140 -4.92 19.83 7.88
CA LEU A 140 -5.44 18.94 6.84
C LEU A 140 -4.95 19.33 5.43
N ALA A 141 -4.86 20.64 5.15
CA ALA A 141 -4.38 21.12 3.86
C ALA A 141 -2.90 20.79 3.64
N GLU A 142 -2.06 20.90 4.66
CA GLU A 142 -0.65 20.53 4.58
C GLU A 142 -0.47 19.02 4.41
N THR A 143 -1.22 18.20 5.17
CA THR A 143 -1.23 16.74 5.01
C THR A 143 -1.62 16.30 3.59
N LEU A 144 -2.57 17.00 2.96
CA LEU A 144 -3.06 16.65 1.61
C LEU A 144 -2.35 17.42 0.48
N SER A 145 -1.41 18.30 0.80
CA SER A 145 -0.71 19.14 -0.20
C SER A 145 0.25 18.36 -1.09
N GLY A 146 0.66 17.16 -0.67
CA GLY A 146 1.73 16.40 -1.33
C GLY A 146 3.14 16.90 -1.03
N LYS A 147 3.31 17.80 -0.05
CA LYS A 147 4.62 18.24 0.47
C LYS A 147 5.48 17.05 0.94
N ASP A 148 4.82 16.01 1.44
CA ASP A 148 5.41 14.74 1.79
C ASP A 148 4.68 13.61 1.05
N PRO A 149 5.32 13.01 0.03
CA PRO A 149 4.72 11.95 -0.76
C PRO A 149 4.35 10.70 0.04
N GLU A 150 5.11 10.38 1.10
CA GLU A 150 4.89 9.22 1.95
C GLU A 150 3.57 9.36 2.70
N ILE A 151 3.41 10.49 3.41
CA ILE A 151 2.18 10.80 4.15
C ILE A 151 0.98 10.80 3.20
N LEU A 152 1.11 11.40 2.02
CA LEU A 152 0.03 11.42 1.03
C LEU A 152 -0.34 10.00 0.58
N GLN A 153 0.65 9.14 0.33
CA GLN A 153 0.42 7.73 -0.02
C GLN A 153 -0.29 6.99 1.10
N HIS A 154 0.10 7.16 2.37
CA HIS A 154 -0.60 6.57 3.50
C HIS A 154 -2.07 7.00 3.58
N LYS A 155 -2.40 8.28 3.34
CA LYS A 155 -3.81 8.72 3.33
C LYS A 155 -4.60 8.15 2.16
N ILE A 156 -3.99 8.07 0.98
CA ILE A 156 -4.63 7.42 -0.18
C ILE A 156 -4.89 5.94 0.13
N PHE A 157 -3.90 5.21 0.64
CA PHE A 157 -4.05 3.81 1.02
C PHE A 157 -5.09 3.62 2.12
N GLY A 158 -5.17 4.53 3.10
CA GLY A 158 -6.19 4.50 4.14
C GLY A 158 -7.61 4.63 3.59
N ILE A 159 -7.85 5.56 2.65
CA ILE A 159 -9.14 5.72 1.97
C ILE A 159 -9.49 4.48 1.15
N LEU A 160 -8.51 3.94 0.41
CA LEU A 160 -8.73 2.75 -0.42
C LEU A 160 -9.05 1.52 0.44
N ALA A 161 -8.30 1.30 1.53
CA ALA A 161 -8.55 0.22 2.47
C ALA A 161 -9.95 0.32 3.09
N LEU A 162 -10.38 1.53 3.50
CA LEU A 162 -11.74 1.75 3.99
C LEU A 162 -12.80 1.40 2.94
N ALA A 163 -12.64 1.90 1.72
CA ALA A 163 -13.60 1.68 0.64
C ALA A 163 -13.73 0.19 0.31
N VAL A 164 -12.60 -0.53 0.20
CA VAL A 164 -12.59 -1.97 -0.06
C VAL A 164 -13.18 -2.74 1.12
N GLY A 165 -12.80 -2.42 2.35
CA GLY A 165 -13.35 -3.07 3.54
C GLY A 165 -14.88 -2.94 3.64
N LEU A 166 -15.43 -1.78 3.29
CA LEU A 166 -16.88 -1.60 3.19
C LEU A 166 -17.50 -2.47 2.09
N VAL A 167 -16.91 -2.49 0.89
CA VAL A 167 -17.39 -3.35 -0.22
C VAL A 167 -17.36 -4.82 0.16
N GLU A 168 -16.27 -5.28 0.77
CA GLU A 168 -16.10 -6.65 1.27
C GLU A 168 -17.13 -6.98 2.37
N GLY A 169 -17.46 -6.00 3.23
CA GLY A 169 -18.54 -6.14 4.20
C GLY A 169 -19.89 -6.37 3.52
N PHE A 170 -20.19 -5.62 2.47
CA PHE A 170 -21.43 -5.78 1.69
C PHE A 170 -21.46 -7.09 0.88
N LEU A 171 -20.32 -7.54 0.36
CA LEU A 171 -20.19 -8.85 -0.30
C LEU A 171 -20.48 -9.99 0.68
N HIS A 172 -19.86 -9.98 1.86
CA HIS A 172 -20.07 -10.99 2.89
C HIS A 172 -21.47 -10.94 3.52
N ALA A 173 -22.14 -9.79 3.50
CA ALA A 173 -23.54 -9.63 3.88
C ALA A 173 -24.53 -10.09 2.77
N GLY A 174 -24.04 -10.54 1.61
CA GLY A 174 -24.87 -10.95 0.48
C GLY A 174 -25.60 -9.79 -0.22
N LYS A 175 -25.17 -8.54 -0.01
CA LYS A 175 -25.76 -7.35 -0.65
C LYS A 175 -25.20 -7.13 -2.05
N PHE A 176 -23.96 -7.57 -2.30
CA PHE A 176 -23.32 -7.55 -3.60
C PHE A 176 -22.93 -8.98 -4.02
N SER A 177 -22.98 -9.25 -5.33
CA SER A 177 -22.55 -10.54 -5.90
C SER A 177 -21.85 -10.43 -7.25
N HIS A 178 -21.87 -9.22 -7.85
CA HIS A 178 -21.29 -8.98 -9.16
C HIS A 178 -19.77 -9.11 -9.14
N LEU A 179 -19.20 -9.68 -10.21
CA LEU A 179 -17.76 -9.93 -10.33
C LEU A 179 -16.92 -8.68 -10.12
N PHE A 180 -17.37 -7.53 -10.62
CA PHE A 180 -16.72 -6.24 -10.40
C PHE A 180 -16.41 -5.97 -8.91
N TRP A 181 -17.40 -6.14 -8.02
CA TRP A 181 -17.22 -5.88 -6.60
C TRP A 181 -16.22 -6.86 -5.97
N ARG A 182 -16.31 -8.14 -6.36
CA ARG A 182 -15.37 -9.19 -5.91
C ARG A 182 -13.94 -8.97 -6.43
N SER A 183 -13.78 -8.24 -7.54
CA SER A 183 -12.48 -7.96 -8.13
C SER A 183 -11.78 -6.73 -7.55
N LEU A 184 -12.43 -5.96 -6.66
CA LEU A 184 -11.83 -4.75 -6.11
C LEU A 184 -10.63 -5.07 -5.22
N LEU A 185 -10.75 -5.95 -4.23
CA LEU A 185 -9.63 -6.34 -3.37
C LEU A 185 -8.39 -6.82 -4.15
N PRO A 186 -8.47 -7.82 -5.05
CA PRO A 186 -7.33 -8.27 -5.84
C PRO A 186 -6.86 -7.22 -6.84
N GLY A 187 -7.76 -6.38 -7.39
CA GLY A 187 -7.39 -5.26 -8.24
C GLY A 187 -6.59 -4.19 -7.49
N PHE A 188 -6.96 -3.88 -6.25
CA PHE A 188 -6.20 -2.97 -5.38
C PHE A 188 -4.88 -3.59 -4.93
N ALA A 189 -4.79 -4.90 -4.77
CA ALA A 189 -3.50 -5.56 -4.55
C ALA A 189 -2.54 -5.35 -5.74
N LEU A 190 -3.05 -5.36 -6.99
CA LEU A 190 -2.22 -5.04 -8.15
C LEU A 190 -1.72 -3.58 -8.11
N VAL A 191 -2.63 -2.64 -7.85
CA VAL A 191 -2.29 -1.20 -7.82
C VAL A 191 -1.36 -0.87 -6.66
N GLY A 192 -1.68 -1.32 -5.45
CA GLY A 192 -0.82 -1.17 -4.28
C GLY A 192 0.54 -1.83 -4.50
N GLY A 193 0.55 -3.02 -5.11
CA GLY A 193 1.78 -3.71 -5.50
C GLY A 193 2.68 -2.88 -6.42
N LEU A 194 2.11 -2.24 -7.44
CA LEU A 194 2.86 -1.30 -8.31
C LEU A 194 3.36 -0.07 -7.56
N MET A 195 2.57 0.45 -6.63
CA MET A 195 2.93 1.64 -5.85
C MET A 195 4.08 1.35 -4.88
N LEU A 196 4.17 0.15 -4.31
CA LEU A 196 5.24 -0.24 -3.38
C LEU A 196 6.64 -0.14 -4.00
N PHE A 197 6.80 -0.36 -5.31
CA PHE A 197 8.11 -0.16 -5.97
C PHE A 197 8.61 1.28 -5.95
N ARG A 198 7.73 2.25 -5.66
CA ARG A 198 8.03 3.67 -5.56
C ARG A 198 7.71 4.24 -4.18
N HIS A 199 7.33 3.39 -3.23
CA HIS A 199 7.11 3.80 -1.85
C HIS A 199 8.47 3.91 -1.17
N MET A 200 8.78 5.12 -0.73
CA MET A 200 10.01 5.44 -0.03
C MET A 200 9.63 6.13 1.27
N HIS A 201 10.23 5.67 2.35
CA HIS A 201 10.33 6.49 3.56
C HIS A 201 11.28 7.66 3.26
N GLY A 202 11.24 8.74 4.04
CA GLY A 202 12.10 9.92 3.85
C GLY A 202 13.61 9.62 3.76
N LEU A 203 14.47 10.65 3.86
CA LEU A 203 15.92 10.46 3.83
C LEU A 203 16.39 9.52 4.97
N HIS A 204 16.54 8.23 4.67
CA HIS A 204 16.79 7.17 5.65
C HIS A 204 18.13 6.44 5.37
N PRO A 205 19.00 6.24 6.38
CA PRO A 205 20.27 5.53 6.21
C PRO A 205 20.13 4.09 5.66
N GLY A 206 19.07 3.38 6.06
CA GLY A 206 18.69 2.03 5.60
C GLY A 206 17.77 2.00 4.37
N GLY A 207 17.68 3.07 3.58
CA GLY A 207 16.71 3.18 2.48
C GLY A 207 16.76 2.04 1.44
N HIS A 208 17.92 1.38 1.26
CA HIS A 208 18.05 0.24 0.35
C HIS A 208 17.33 -1.01 0.86
N ASP A 209 17.46 -1.33 2.15
CA ASP A 209 16.83 -2.50 2.76
C ASP A 209 15.32 -2.30 2.81
N ILE A 210 14.88 -1.10 3.24
CA ILE A 210 13.50 -0.64 3.16
C ILE A 210 12.93 -0.85 1.75
N GLN A 211 13.60 -0.35 0.70
CA GLN A 211 13.11 -0.50 -0.67
C GLN A 211 13.08 -1.96 -1.12
N THR A 212 14.03 -2.78 -0.66
CA THR A 212 14.05 -4.23 -0.95
C THR A 212 12.84 -4.92 -0.35
N HIS A 213 12.50 -4.61 0.90
CA HIS A 213 11.28 -5.10 1.54
C HIS A 213 10.04 -4.72 0.72
N HIS A 214 9.91 -3.45 0.34
CA HIS A 214 8.81 -2.96 -0.50
C HIS A 214 8.74 -3.62 -1.87
N ASN A 215 9.86 -3.86 -2.53
CA ASN A 215 9.90 -4.53 -3.84
C ASN A 215 9.42 -5.98 -3.76
N ILE A 216 9.80 -6.71 -2.69
CA ILE A 216 9.33 -8.08 -2.46
C ILE A 216 7.82 -8.06 -2.18
N MET A 217 7.33 -7.18 -1.29
CA MET A 217 5.90 -7.04 -1.00
C MET A 217 5.11 -6.70 -2.27
N GLY A 218 5.61 -5.75 -3.07
CA GLY A 218 5.01 -5.35 -4.34
C GLY A 218 4.92 -6.49 -5.33
N THR A 219 5.98 -7.29 -5.44
CA THR A 219 6.01 -8.49 -6.30
C THR A 219 5.00 -9.54 -5.85
N LEU A 220 4.92 -9.82 -4.55
CA LEU A 220 3.94 -10.77 -3.99
C LEU A 220 2.50 -10.28 -4.19
N ALA A 221 2.24 -8.98 -4.03
CA ALA A 221 0.92 -8.40 -4.23
C ALA A 221 0.48 -8.47 -5.69
N LEU A 222 1.41 -8.20 -6.62
CA LEU A 222 1.20 -8.41 -8.05
C LEU A 222 0.91 -9.87 -8.39
N ALA A 223 1.75 -10.79 -7.92
CA ALA A 223 1.60 -12.22 -8.16
C ALA A 223 0.27 -12.75 -7.60
N GLY A 224 -0.11 -12.31 -6.40
CA GLY A 224 -1.40 -12.61 -5.78
C GLY A 224 -2.58 -12.11 -6.59
N GLY A 225 -2.62 -10.82 -6.93
CA GLY A 225 -3.72 -10.25 -7.71
C GLY A 225 -3.87 -10.96 -9.05
N LEU A 226 -2.76 -11.23 -9.74
CA LEU A 226 -2.76 -11.99 -11.01
C LEU A 226 -3.25 -13.42 -10.83
N ALA A 227 -2.83 -14.11 -9.76
CA ALA A 227 -3.29 -15.45 -9.45
C ALA A 227 -4.81 -15.48 -9.23
N TRP A 228 -5.36 -14.49 -8.51
CA TRP A 228 -6.80 -14.37 -8.31
C TRP A 228 -7.56 -14.22 -9.64
N PHE A 229 -7.12 -13.30 -10.51
CA PHE A 229 -7.75 -13.09 -11.82
C PHE A 229 -7.64 -14.31 -12.72
N ALA A 230 -6.46 -14.94 -12.78
CA ALA A 230 -6.26 -16.19 -13.52
C ALA A 230 -7.24 -17.27 -13.04
N GLY A 231 -7.43 -17.41 -11.73
CA GLY A 231 -8.40 -18.33 -11.14
C GLY A 231 -9.85 -18.09 -11.60
N GLU A 232 -10.28 -16.84 -11.72
CA GLU A 232 -11.67 -16.53 -12.12
C GLU A 232 -11.90 -16.63 -13.64
N PHE A 233 -10.87 -16.44 -14.46
CA PHE A 233 -10.98 -16.53 -15.93
C PHE A 233 -10.77 -17.94 -16.52
N ILE A 234 -10.44 -18.95 -15.70
CA ILE A 234 -10.37 -20.34 -16.18
C ILE A 234 -11.75 -20.80 -16.69
N PRO A 235 -11.86 -21.25 -17.96
CA PRO A 235 -13.13 -21.69 -18.55
C PRO A 235 -13.76 -22.84 -17.74
N ARG A 236 -15.05 -22.71 -17.43
CA ARG A 236 -15.83 -23.77 -16.77
C ARG A 236 -16.45 -24.67 -17.83
N SER A 237 -16.24 -25.99 -17.72
CA SER A 237 -17.06 -26.95 -18.47
C SER A 237 -18.45 -27.05 -17.82
N HIS A 238 -19.48 -27.43 -18.58
CA HIS A 238 -20.84 -27.57 -18.05
C HIS A 238 -20.95 -28.55 -16.85
N ALA A 239 -20.06 -29.54 -16.76
CA ALA A 239 -19.95 -30.46 -15.61
C ALA A 239 -19.24 -29.83 -14.38
N ALA A 240 -18.38 -28.83 -14.59
CA ALA A 240 -17.67 -28.09 -13.55
C ALA A 240 -18.50 -26.94 -12.94
N LEU A 241 -19.74 -26.72 -13.39
CA LEU A 241 -20.63 -25.74 -12.78
C LEU A 241 -21.06 -26.12 -11.35
N GLN A 242 -20.90 -27.39 -10.97
CA GLN A 242 -21.22 -27.89 -9.62
C GLN A 242 -20.01 -27.96 -8.67
N THR A 243 -18.76 -27.93 -9.18
CA THR A 243 -17.56 -28.09 -8.33
C THR A 243 -16.43 -27.15 -8.78
N THR A 244 -15.78 -26.48 -7.81
CA THR A 244 -14.58 -25.68 -8.10
C THR A 244 -13.47 -26.60 -8.60
N SER A 245 -12.88 -26.30 -9.77
CA SER A 245 -11.83 -27.15 -10.32
C SER A 245 -10.57 -27.11 -9.43
N ARG A 246 -9.77 -28.19 -9.43
CA ARG A 246 -8.50 -28.23 -8.66
C ARG A 246 -7.56 -27.08 -9.01
N VAL A 247 -7.59 -26.62 -10.26
CA VAL A 247 -6.77 -25.50 -10.73
C VAL A 247 -7.28 -24.17 -10.15
N GLN A 248 -8.59 -23.91 -10.17
CA GLN A 248 -9.18 -22.72 -9.54
C GLN A 248 -8.92 -22.70 -8.04
N LEU A 249 -9.02 -23.85 -7.39
CA LEU A 249 -8.69 -24.00 -5.98
C LEU A 249 -7.22 -23.64 -5.72
N ALA A 250 -6.28 -24.13 -6.54
CA ALA A 250 -4.86 -23.82 -6.42
C ALA A 250 -4.59 -22.31 -6.56
N PHE A 251 -5.22 -21.61 -7.51
CA PHE A 251 -5.06 -20.16 -7.66
C PHE A 251 -5.58 -19.37 -6.45
N LYS A 252 -6.71 -19.78 -5.87
CA LYS A 252 -7.23 -19.15 -4.65
C LYS A 252 -6.34 -19.42 -3.42
N ILE A 253 -5.76 -20.62 -3.34
CA ILE A 253 -4.77 -20.96 -2.31
C ILE A 253 -3.51 -20.10 -2.48
N LEU A 254 -3.01 -19.94 -3.71
CA LEU A 254 -1.85 -19.09 -4.00
C LEU A 254 -2.10 -17.63 -3.59
N TRP A 255 -3.27 -17.08 -3.90
CA TRP A 255 -3.69 -15.76 -3.44
C TRP A 255 -3.58 -15.64 -1.92
N ALA A 256 -4.23 -16.55 -1.17
CA ALA A 256 -4.21 -16.52 0.29
C ALA A 256 -2.78 -16.64 0.85
N LEU A 257 -1.95 -17.52 0.27
CA LEU A 257 -0.56 -17.69 0.68
C LEU A 257 0.28 -16.43 0.45
N PHE A 258 0.14 -15.77 -0.71
CA PHE A 258 0.88 -14.53 -0.97
C PHE A 258 0.48 -13.41 0.00
N VAL A 259 -0.81 -13.28 0.32
CA VAL A 259 -1.28 -12.32 1.32
C VAL A 259 -0.69 -12.63 2.71
N VAL A 260 -0.69 -13.90 3.14
CA VAL A 260 -0.05 -14.29 4.40
C VAL A 260 1.44 -13.99 4.41
N THR A 261 2.15 -14.28 3.31
CA THR A 261 3.60 -14.01 3.21
C THR A 261 3.90 -12.52 3.29
N ILE A 262 3.11 -11.65 2.66
CA ILE A 262 3.24 -10.19 2.81
C ILE A 262 3.06 -9.80 4.28
N GLY A 263 2.05 -10.34 4.96
CA GLY A 263 1.82 -10.06 6.37
C GLY A 263 2.98 -10.51 7.27
N ILE A 264 3.58 -11.68 6.99
CA ILE A 264 4.79 -12.15 7.69
C ILE A 264 5.95 -11.18 7.43
N GLN A 265 6.16 -10.77 6.19
CA GLN A 265 7.23 -9.85 5.83
C GLN A 265 7.08 -8.50 6.55
N LEU A 266 5.86 -7.99 6.70
CA LEU A 266 5.56 -6.78 7.46
C LEU A 266 5.85 -6.92 8.96
N VAL A 267 5.58 -8.09 9.55
CA VAL A 267 5.93 -8.38 10.96
C VAL A 267 7.44 -8.40 11.19
N PHE A 268 8.21 -8.84 10.20
CA PHE A 268 9.68 -8.87 10.23
C PHE A 268 10.32 -7.73 9.43
N TYR A 269 9.57 -6.66 9.18
CA TYR A 269 10.12 -5.46 8.57
C TYR A 269 11.14 -4.82 9.52
N SER A 270 12.24 -4.35 8.95
CA SER A 270 13.36 -3.73 9.66
C SER A 270 13.87 -2.56 8.83
N GLU A 271 14.21 -1.46 9.49
CA GLU A 271 14.85 -0.29 8.86
C GLU A 271 16.38 -0.29 9.03
N SER A 272 16.93 -1.30 9.71
CA SER A 272 18.36 -1.52 9.97
C SER A 272 18.98 -2.66 9.18
#